data_AF-A0A950WF57-F1
#
_entry.id   AF-A0A950WF57-F1
#
_cell.length_a   1.000
_cell.length_b   1.000
_cell.length_c   1.000
_cell.angle_alpha   90.00
_cell.angle_beta   90.00
_cell.angle_gamma   90.00
#
_symmetry.space_group_name_H-M   'P 1'
#
loop_
_entity.id
_entity.type
_entity.pdbx_description
1 polymer ?
#
loop_
_entity_poly.entity_id
_entity_poly.type
_entity_poly.pdbx_seq_one_letter_code
_entity_poly.pdbx_strand_id
1 'polypeptide(L)' 'MDDNLRISSAAVSDRGLSDKRPQNEDSYLEMPTVGIFAVADGVGGAQAGEVAS' A
#
# COMPACT_ATOMS: atom_id res chain seq x y z
N MET A 1 12.87 1.32 30.33
CA MET A 1 13.69 1.85 29.22
C MET A 1 12.73 1.94 28.06
N ASP A 2 12.21 3.14 27.80
CA ASP A 2 11.35 3.37 26.66
C ASP A 2 12.27 3.54 25.44
N ASP A 3 12.72 2.43 24.87
CA ASP A 3 13.36 2.44 23.56
C ASP A 3 12.27 2.73 22.53
N ASN A 4 11.99 4.02 22.38
CA ASN A 4 11.05 4.55 21.41
C ASN A 4 11.72 4.44 20.03
N LEU A 5 11.54 3.29 19.38
CA LEU A 5 12.06 3.01 18.05
C LEU A 5 11.55 4.08 17.07
N ARG A 6 12.45 4.95 16.60
CA ARG A 6 12.13 5.94 15.58
C ARG A 6 12.27 5.31 14.20
N ILE A 7 11.13 4.95 13.61
CA ILE A 7 11.08 4.43 12.24
C ILE A 7 10.89 5.59 11.27
N SER A 8 11.77 5.69 10.27
CA SER A 8 11.61 6.56 9.12
C SER A 8 11.28 5.68 7.91
N SER A 9 10.14 5.91 7.29
CA SER A 9 9.63 5.12 6.18
C SER A 9 9.06 6.03 5.11
N ALA A 10 8.86 5.47 3.92
CA ALA A 10 8.25 6.13 2.78
C ALA A 10 7.59 5.06 1.91
N ALA A 11 6.52 5.44 1.23
CA ALA A 11 5.80 4.59 0.32
C ALA A 11 5.51 5.31 -1.00
N VAL A 12 5.56 4.55 -2.09
CA VAL A 12 5.22 5.00 -3.44
C VAL A 12 4.55 3.84 -4.16
N SER A 13 3.52 4.15 -4.95
CA SER A 13 2.88 3.17 -5.82
C SER A 13 2.59 3.83 -7.16
N ASP A 14 2.66 3.04 -8.23
CA ASP A 14 2.42 3.46 -9.60
C ASP A 14 1.67 2.36 -10.34
N ARG A 15 0.75 2.75 -11.21
CA ARG A 15 -0.06 1.82 -12.02
C ARG A 15 0.79 1.00 -13.00
N GLY A 16 1.97 1.49 -13.34
CA GLY A 16 2.79 1.04 -14.44
C GLY A 16 2.26 1.50 -15.80
N LEU A 17 2.92 1.02 -16.85
CA LEU A 17 2.68 1.43 -18.25
C LEU A 17 1.67 0.54 -18.98
N SER A 18 1.05 -0.42 -18.31
CA SER A 18 0.17 -1.39 -18.98
C SER A 18 -1.20 -0.79 -19.29
N ASP A 19 -1.60 -0.82 -20.56
CA ASP A 19 -2.95 -0.41 -20.97
C ASP A 19 -4.04 -1.37 -20.45
N LYS A 20 -3.67 -2.59 -20.05
CA LYS A 20 -4.58 -3.59 -19.48
C LYS A 20 -4.97 -3.30 -18.03
N ARG A 21 -4.22 -2.43 -17.34
CA ARG A 21 -4.47 -2.03 -15.95
C ARG A 21 -4.85 -0.55 -15.95
N PRO A 22 -6.10 -0.16 -16.25
CA PRO A 22 -6.48 1.24 -16.37
C PRO A 22 -6.39 2.02 -15.04
N GLN A 23 -6.38 1.31 -13.91
CA GLN A 23 -6.25 1.87 -12.57
C GLN A 23 -5.15 1.13 -11.80
N ASN A 24 -4.55 1.82 -10.84
CA ASN A 24 -3.66 1.19 -9.87
C ASN A 24 -4.51 0.57 -8.77
N GLU A 25 -4.48 -0.75 -8.64
CA GLU A 25 -5.22 -1.47 -7.59
C GLU A 25 -4.30 -1.81 -6.39
N ASP A 26 -3.02 -1.41 -6.43
CA ASP A 26 -2.10 -1.57 -5.32
C ASP A 26 -2.45 -0.62 -4.17
N SER A 27 -2.33 -1.10 -2.93
CA SER A 27 -2.51 -0.31 -1.72
C SER A 27 -1.43 -0.58 -0.68
N TYR A 28 -1.19 0.39 0.20
CA TYR A 28 -0.22 0.27 1.27
C TYR A 28 -0.72 0.95 2.55
N LEU A 29 -0.23 0.50 3.70
CA LEU A 29 -0.44 1.10 5.01
C LEU A 29 0.92 1.38 5.65
N GLU A 30 1.09 2.59 6.17
CA GLU A 30 2.28 3.02 6.91
C GLU A 30 1.87 3.59 8.27
N MET A 31 2.25 2.94 9.37
CA MET A 31 2.02 3.42 10.73
C MET A 31 3.31 3.33 11.58
N PRO A 32 4.28 4.23 11.36
CA PRO A 32 5.61 4.16 11.98
C PRO A 32 5.56 4.26 13.50
N THR A 33 4.56 4.97 14.04
CA THR A 33 4.35 5.18 15.48
C THR A 33 4.02 3.90 16.25
N VAL A 34 3.47 2.89 15.57
CA VAL A 34 3.13 1.58 16.16
C VAL A 34 3.86 0.43 15.46
N GLY A 35 4.77 0.73 14.54
CA GLY A 35 5.58 -0.25 13.81
C GLY A 35 4.80 -1.14 12.84
N ILE A 36 3.64 -0.70 12.34
CA ILE A 36 2.80 -1.47 11.41
C ILE A 36 3.00 -0.97 9.98
N PHE A 37 3.22 -1.91 9.07
CA PHE A 37 3.36 -1.66 7.63
C PHE A 37 2.72 -2.80 6.83
N ALA A 38 2.04 -2.49 5.73
CA ALA A 38 1.44 -3.49 4.85
C ALA A 38 1.45 -3.03 3.39
N VAL A 39 1.46 -3.99 2.47
CA VAL A 39 1.27 -3.79 1.03
C VAL A 39 0.30 -4.86 0.54
N ALA A 40 -0.67 -4.46 -0.28
CA ALA A 40 -1.66 -5.34 -0.88
C ALA A 40 -1.69 -5.10 -2.41
N ASP A 41 -1.64 -6.19 -3.19
CA ASP A 41 -1.84 -6.19 -4.65
C ASP A 41 -3.33 -6.44 -4.89
N GLY A 42 -4.04 -5.42 -5.34
CA GLY A 42 -5.46 -5.50 -5.62
C GLY A 42 -5.72 -6.40 -6.83
N VAL A 43 -6.61 -7.38 -6.63
CA VAL A 43 -7.02 -8.33 -7.67
C VAL A 43 -8.53 -8.29 -7.83
N GLY A 44 -9.03 -7.56 -8.83
CA GLY A 44 -10.48 -7.52 -8.99
C GLY A 44 -11.03 -6.81 -10.22
N GLY A 45 -10.32 -5.84 -10.79
CA GLY A 45 -10.81 -5.07 -11.93
C GLY A 45 -11.96 -4.12 -11.54
N ALA A 46 -11.67 -2.82 -11.53
CA ALA A 46 -12.58 -1.65 -11.53
C ALA A 46 -13.68 -1.53 -10.45
N GLN A 47 -14.06 -2.58 -9.71
CA GLN A 47 -15.02 -2.52 -8.59
C GLN A 47 -14.70 -3.46 -7.42
N ALA A 48 -13.87 -4.49 -7.61
CA ALA A 48 -13.50 -5.42 -6.53
C ALA A 48 -12.12 -5.15 -5.91
N GLY A 49 -11.26 -4.38 -6.60
CA GLY A 49 -9.90 -4.04 -6.12
C GLY A 49 -9.92 -3.15 -4.88
N GLU A 50 -10.74 -2.09 -4.87
CA GLU A 50 -10.84 -1.12 -3.76
C GLU A 50 -11.39 -1.70 -2.45
N VAL A 51 -12.14 -2.82 -2.51
CA VAL A 51 -12.77 -3.44 -1.33
C VAL A 51 -11.85 -4.48 -0.69
N ALA A 52 -10.92 -5.05 -1.47
CA ALA A 52 -9.97 -6.04 -1.01
C ALA A 52 -8.69 -5.41 -0.41
N SER A 53 -8.43 -4.15 -0.75
CA SER A 53 -7.25 -3.35 -0.41
C SER A 53 -7.37 -2.59 0.91
#